data_AF-A0A8C0CCD3-F1
#
_entry.id   AF-A0A8C0CCD3-F1
#
_cell.length_a   1.000
_cell.length_b   1.000
_cell.length_c   1.000
_cell.angle_alpha   90.00
_cell.angle_beta   90.00
_cell.angle_gamma   90.00
#
_symmetry.space_group_name_H-M   'P 1'
#
loop_
_entity.id
_entity.type
_entity.pdbx_description
1 polymer ?
#
loop_
_entity_poly.entity_id
_entity_poly.type
_entity_poly.pdbx_seq_one_letter_code
_entity_poly.pdbx_strand_id
1 'polypeptide(L)'
;IRCDFPEIYFLPTKISAERPNASKQTESELYTFECPVYQAPERSSILTAAGLPSNFLTSVYLSTKKPPSQWITMQVALLCEKNEK
;
A
#
# COMPACT_ATOMS: atom_id res chain seq x y z
N ILE A 1 4.30 5.38 16.33
CA ILE A 1 5.63 4.86 15.93
C ILE A 1 5.70 4.98 14.41
N ARG A 2 6.59 5.80 13.88
CA ARG A 2 6.93 5.82 12.45
C ARG A 2 8.22 5.02 12.31
N CYS A 3 8.27 4.13 11.34
CA CYS A 3 9.46 3.34 11.04
C CYS A 3 9.98 3.76 9.67
N ASP A 4 11.29 3.81 9.52
CA ASP A 4 11.90 3.98 8.20
C ASP A 4 11.47 2.82 7.31
N PHE A 5 10.96 3.16 6.13
CA PHE A 5 10.51 2.22 5.13
C PHE A 5 11.44 2.33 3.92
N PRO A 6 11.85 1.21 3.29
CA PRO A 6 12.68 1.26 2.09
C PRO A 6 12.01 2.06 0.97
N GLU A 7 12.81 2.61 0.06
CA GLU A 7 12.28 3.31 -1.10
C GLU A 7 11.43 2.38 -1.97
N ILE A 8 10.23 2.84 -2.32
CA ILE A 8 9.32 2.15 -3.25
C ILE A 8 9.35 2.89 -4.58
N TYR A 9 9.67 2.16 -5.65
CA TYR A 9 9.66 2.70 -7.01
C TYR A 9 8.39 2.28 -7.75
N PHE A 10 7.65 3.25 -8.28
CA PHE A 10 6.52 3.00 -9.16
C PHE A 10 7.02 3.04 -10.61
N LEU A 11 7.06 1.87 -11.26
CA LEU A 11 7.47 1.75 -12.66
C LEU A 11 6.23 1.73 -13.56
N PRO A 12 6.08 2.68 -14.50
CA PRO A 12 5.00 2.62 -15.48
C PRO A 12 5.08 1.33 -16.31
N THR A 13 4.01 0.56 -16.32
CA THR A 13 3.88 -0.64 -17.15
C THR A 13 2.76 -0.42 -18.16
N LYS A 14 2.99 -0.84 -19.41
CA LYS A 14 1.95 -0.84 -20.44
C LYS A 14 0.89 -1.87 -20.07
N ILE A 15 -0.35 -1.43 -19.92
CA ILE A 15 -1.49 -2.32 -19.66
C ILE A 15 -1.74 -3.12 -20.95
N SER A 16 -1.19 -4.34 -21.02
CA SER A 16 -1.62 -5.32 -22.02
C SER A 16 -2.94 -5.94 -21.57
N ALA A 17 -3.87 -6.18 -22.49
CA ALA A 17 -5.13 -6.86 -22.20
C ALA A 17 -4.93 -8.33 -21.74
N GLU A 18 -3.71 -8.85 -21.92
CA GLU A 18 -3.27 -10.11 -21.35
C GLU A 18 -2.92 -9.88 -19.88
N ARG A 19 -3.81 -10.31 -18.98
CA ARG A 19 -3.48 -10.41 -17.56
C ARG A 19 -2.19 -11.22 -17.49
N PRO A 20 -1.08 -10.70 -16.95
CA PRO A 20 0.05 -11.55 -16.65
C PRO A 20 -0.51 -12.62 -15.71
N ASN A 21 -0.52 -13.87 -16.17
CA ASN A 21 -0.79 -15.00 -15.31
C ASN A 21 0.15 -14.81 -14.12
N ALA A 22 -0.40 -14.51 -12.95
CA ALA A 22 0.36 -14.40 -11.72
C ALA A 22 1.22 -15.66 -11.66
N SER A 23 2.49 -15.50 -12.00
CA SER A 23 3.42 -16.60 -12.08
C SER A 23 3.42 -17.17 -10.69
N LYS A 24 2.93 -18.40 -10.55
CA LYS A 24 3.03 -19.18 -9.32
C LYS A 24 4.50 -19.52 -9.11
N GLN A 25 5.32 -18.50 -8.90
CA GLN A 25 6.68 -18.65 -8.45
C GLN A 25 6.56 -18.90 -6.96
N THR A 26 6.67 -20.18 -6.65
CA THR A 26 7.16 -20.78 -5.42
C THR A 26 7.82 -19.77 -4.48
N GLU A 27 7.04 -19.15 -3.59
CA GLU A 27 7.57 -18.29 -2.53
C GLU A 27 6.84 -18.60 -1.21
N SER A 28 7.36 -19.62 -0.55
CA SER A 28 7.46 -19.81 0.90
C SER A 28 6.58 -18.92 1.80
N GLU A 29 5.54 -19.51 2.40
CA GLU A 29 4.89 -19.17 3.70
C GLU A 29 4.51 -17.71 4.03
N LEU A 30 4.70 -16.74 3.13
CA LEU A 30 4.42 -15.32 3.38
C LEU A 30 3.04 -14.95 2.86
N TYR A 31 2.34 -14.14 3.65
CA TYR A 31 1.08 -13.52 3.27
C TYR A 31 1.34 -12.23 2.49
N THR A 32 0.40 -11.84 1.65
CA THR A 32 0.41 -10.53 0.99
C THR A 32 -0.57 -9.60 1.69
N PHE A 33 -0.07 -8.48 2.22
CA PHE A 33 -0.88 -7.42 2.80
C PHE A 33 -1.03 -6.26 1.81
N GLU A 34 -2.27 -5.89 1.49
CA GLU A 34 -2.58 -4.69 0.73
C GLU A 34 -2.55 -3.48 1.69
N CYS A 35 -1.44 -2.74 1.65
CA CYS A 35 -1.19 -1.60 2.52
C CYS A 35 -1.64 -0.29 1.84
N PRO A 36 -2.55 0.48 2.45
CA PRO A 36 -2.95 1.77 1.91
C PRO A 36 -1.85 2.82 2.10
N VAL A 37 -1.67 3.66 1.09
CA VAL A 37 -0.74 4.79 1.08
C VAL A 37 -1.55 6.08 1.21
N TYR A 38 -1.26 6.86 2.25
CA TYR A 38 -1.86 8.17 2.46
C TYR A 38 -0.84 9.30 2.27
N GLN A 39 -1.32 10.45 1.79
CA GLN A 39 -0.52 11.66 1.62
C GLN A 39 -0.08 12.27 2.95
N ALA A 40 -0.87 12.13 4.00
CA ALA A 40 -0.61 12.74 5.30
C ALA A 40 -1.02 11.80 6.44
N PRO A 41 -0.38 11.88 7.61
CA PRO A 41 -0.75 11.11 8.80
C PRO A 41 -2.16 11.44 9.31
N GLU A 42 -2.64 12.65 9.00
CA GLU A 42 -3.94 13.12 9.44
C GLU A 42 -5.05 12.28 8.78
N ARG A 43 -5.90 11.67 9.61
CA ARG A 43 -7.11 11.01 9.13
C ARG A 43 -8.13 12.07 8.77
N SER A 44 -8.09 12.51 7.52
CA SER A 44 -9.11 13.38 6.97
C SER A 44 -10.46 12.65 6.96
N SER A 45 -11.47 13.24 7.58
CA SER A 45 -12.87 12.79 7.45
C SER A 45 -13.50 13.23 6.11
N ILE A 46 -12.75 13.97 5.30
CA ILE A 46 -13.20 14.46 4.00
C ILE A 46 -13.03 13.31 3.00
N LEU A 47 -14.12 12.93 2.34
CA LEU A 47 -14.12 11.97 1.25
C LEU A 47 -14.08 12.71 -0.09
N THR A 48 -13.39 12.13 -1.07
CA THR A 48 -13.42 12.55 -2.47
C THR A 48 -14.77 12.23 -3.11
N ALA A 49 -15.03 12.76 -4.31
CA ALA A 49 -16.22 12.42 -5.10
C ALA A 49 -16.35 10.90 -5.38
N ALA A 50 -15.25 10.14 -5.28
CA ALA A 50 -15.23 8.68 -5.41
C ALA A 50 -15.52 7.92 -4.08
N GLY A 51 -15.81 8.63 -2.98
CA GLY A 51 -16.08 8.04 -1.67
C GLY A 51 -14.84 7.55 -0.90
N LEU A 52 -13.63 7.79 -1.42
CA LEU A 52 -12.37 7.46 -0.77
C LEU A 52 -11.86 8.63 0.09
N PRO A 53 -11.10 8.39 1.17
CA PRO A 53 -10.48 9.44 1.96
C PRO A 53 -9.68 10.42 1.09
N SER A 54 -9.79 11.72 1.33
CA SER A 54 -9.17 12.75 0.50
C SER A 54 -7.65 12.66 0.44
N ASN A 55 -7.04 12.05 1.46
CA ASN A 55 -5.62 11.82 1.57
C ASN A 55 -5.19 10.44 1.06
N PHE A 56 -6.10 9.58 0.58
CA PHE A 56 -5.75 8.28 0.03
C PHE A 56 -5.16 8.42 -1.38
N LEU A 57 -4.02 7.78 -1.63
CA LEU A 57 -3.33 7.83 -2.92
C LEU A 57 -3.48 6.52 -3.69
N THR A 58 -3.03 5.41 -3.10
CA THR A 58 -3.04 4.08 -3.73
C THR A 58 -2.83 3.00 -2.66
N SER A 59 -2.94 1.73 -3.04
CA SER A 59 -2.52 0.59 -2.23
C SER A 59 -1.27 -0.06 -2.82
N VAL A 60 -0.40 -0.60 -1.97
CA VAL A 60 0.75 -1.42 -2.38
C VAL A 60 0.70 -2.79 -1.73
N TYR A 61 1.15 -3.82 -2.45
CA TYR A 61 1.19 -5.19 -1.94
C TYR A 61 2.53 -5.45 -1.25
N LEU A 62 2.48 -5.77 0.05
CA LEU A 62 3.66 -6.04 0.88
C LEU A 62 3.67 -7.52 1.31
N SER A 63 4.79 -8.20 1.07
CA SER A 63 5.02 -9.54 1.60
C SER A 63 5.23 -9.47 3.12
N THR A 64 4.52 -10.31 3.88
CA THR A 64 4.53 -10.29 5.34
C THR A 64 4.45 -11.69 5.95
N LYS A 65 5.11 -11.87 7.10
CA LYS A 65 5.07 -13.13 7.86
C LYS A 65 3.76 -13.33 8.63
N LYS A 66 3.00 -12.24 8.83
CA LYS A 66 1.77 -12.21 9.62
C LYS A 66 0.55 -12.07 8.70
N PRO A 67 -0.59 -12.66 9.05
CA PRO A 67 -1.79 -12.57 8.22
C PRO A 67 -2.24 -11.10 8.04
N PRO A 68 -2.82 -10.75 6.87
CA PRO A 68 -3.24 -9.39 6.57
C PRO A 68 -4.18 -8.78 7.62
N SER A 69 -5.04 -9.60 8.22
CA SER A 69 -5.98 -9.19 9.27
C SER A 69 -5.29 -8.51 10.45
N GLN A 70 -4.08 -8.94 10.84
CA GLN A 70 -3.35 -8.30 11.94
C GLN A 70 -2.93 -6.87 11.58
N TRP A 71 -2.47 -6.66 10.35
CA TRP A 71 -2.07 -5.34 9.85
C TRP A 71 -3.28 -4.40 9.68
N ILE A 72 -4.41 -4.95 9.24
CA ILE A 72 -5.68 -4.22 9.13
C ILE A 72 -6.16 -3.78 10.53
N THR A 73 -6.19 -4.68 11.51
CA THR A 73 -6.60 -4.36 12.88
C THR A 73 -5.67 -3.34 13.53
N MET A 74 -4.37 -3.40 13.25
CA MET A 74 -3.38 -2.40 13.69
C MET A 74 -3.46 -1.07 12.92
N GLN A 75 -4.32 -1.00 11.89
CA GLN A 75 -4.46 0.14 10.98
C GLN A 75 -3.13 0.61 10.38
N VAL A 76 -2.28 -0.34 10.01
CA VAL A 76 -0.99 -0.02 9.38
C VAL A 76 -1.22 0.57 7.99
N ALA A 77 -0.52 1.66 7.73
CA ALA A 77 -0.55 2.38 6.47
C ALA A 77 0.83 2.97 6.18
N LEU A 78 1.10 3.17 4.90
CA LEU A 78 2.23 3.96 4.45
C LEU A 78 1.83 5.42 4.35
N LEU A 79 2.77 6.30 4.69
CA LEU A 79 2.57 7.74 4.64
C LEU A 79 3.62 8.35 3.72
N CYS A 80 3.20 9.23 2.81
CA CYS A 80 4.11 10.08 2.09
C CYS A 80 4.51 11.25 2.99
N GLU A 81 5.67 11.16 3.63
CA GLU A 81 6.20 12.31 4.36
C GLU A 81 6.80 13.31 3.36
N LYS A 82 6.28 14.54 3.36
CA LYS A 82 6.93 15.63 2.64
C LYS A 82 8.19 15.99 3.43
N ASN A 83 9.35 15.54 2.97
CA ASN A 83 10.63 16.03 3.46
C ASN A 83 10.72 17.53 3.14
N GLU A 84 10.41 18.40 4.11
CA GLU A 84 10.74 19.82 4.02
C GLU A 84 12.25 19.93 4.22
N LYS A 85 12.97 20.31 3.16
CA LYS A 85 14.40 20.63 3.19
C LYS A 85 14.59 22.10 3.51
#